data_AF-A0A2V8CCG8-F1
#
_entry.id   AF-A0A2V8CCG8-F1
#
_cell.length_a   1.000
_cell.length_b   1.000
_cell.length_c   1.000
_cell.angle_alpha   90.00
_cell.angle_beta   90.00
_cell.angle_gamma   90.00
#
_symmetry.space_group_name_H-M   'P 1'
#
loop_
_entity.id
_entity.type
_entity.pdbx_description
1 polymer ?
#
loop_
_entity_poly.entity_id
_entity_poly.type
_entity_poly.pdbx_seq_one_letter_code
_entity_poly.pdbx_strand_id
1 'polypeptide(L)'
;MGRPVSAERRSDGRLRIRAAQLLHPVQRADRRRVPAPGATRIVRSVVANALTAIRLTLALPIAAALADSELLAPIPLAALLALAIASDYLDGLVARRTGKASARGMLFDHTTDCLFVTGGLTGAAIGGSITPLLPVLIPLAFGQYVVDSYVWFRQKQLRASVLGRWNGVLYFVPIVLITAARLPFPASFASLLQLVARVLGYLLVASTVASVIDRATTPFKPRGQNS
;
A
#
# COMPACT_ATOMS: atom_id res chain seq x y z
N MET A 1 -14.50 0.32 72.09
CA MET A 1 -15.87 0.66 71.63
C MET A 1 -16.00 0.32 70.15
N GLY A 2 -16.47 -0.89 69.85
CA GLY A 2 -16.74 -1.34 68.48
C GLY A 2 -18.19 -1.08 68.11
N ARG A 3 -18.44 -0.51 66.93
CA ARG A 3 -19.76 -0.51 66.28
C ARG A 3 -19.79 -1.66 65.27
N PRO A 4 -20.79 -2.56 65.30
CA PRO A 4 -20.87 -3.63 64.32
C PRO A 4 -21.32 -3.07 62.97
N VAL A 5 -20.64 -3.50 61.92
CA VAL A 5 -20.99 -3.27 60.52
C VAL A 5 -22.34 -3.90 60.24
N SER A 6 -23.30 -3.11 59.77
CA SER A 6 -24.61 -3.59 59.31
C SER A 6 -24.42 -4.60 58.17
N ALA A 7 -24.55 -5.88 58.49
CA ALA A 7 -24.65 -6.95 57.52
C ALA A 7 -26.08 -6.98 56.97
N GLU A 8 -26.25 -6.57 55.72
CA GLU A 8 -27.53 -6.71 55.02
C GLU A 8 -27.75 -8.21 54.70
N ARG A 9 -28.58 -8.87 55.51
CA ARG A 9 -28.88 -10.30 55.41
C ARG A 9 -30.19 -10.47 54.63
N ARG A 10 -30.12 -10.98 53.39
CA ARG A 10 -31.30 -11.55 52.70
C ARG A 10 -31.54 -12.99 53.17
N SER A 11 -32.79 -13.44 53.15
CA SER A 11 -33.27 -14.69 53.76
C SER A 11 -32.86 -15.99 53.05
N ASP A 12 -31.77 -16.00 52.27
CA ASP A 12 -31.44 -17.13 51.37
C ASP A 12 -29.99 -17.63 51.49
N GLY A 13 -29.33 -17.35 52.62
CA GLY A 13 -28.13 -18.07 53.07
C GLY A 13 -26.82 -17.90 52.27
N ARG A 14 -26.75 -17.15 51.17
CA ARG A 14 -25.53 -17.00 50.37
C ARG A 14 -24.80 -15.67 50.60
N LEU A 15 -23.54 -15.74 51.08
CA LEU A 15 -22.61 -14.61 51.14
C LEU A 15 -22.21 -14.14 49.74
N ARG A 16 -22.48 -12.88 49.39
CA ARG A 16 -21.82 -12.21 48.27
C ARG A 16 -20.51 -11.61 48.77
N ILE A 17 -19.40 -12.34 48.62
CA ILE A 17 -18.07 -11.73 48.66
C ILE A 17 -17.95 -10.91 47.37
N ARG A 18 -17.81 -9.58 47.48
CA ARG A 18 -17.43 -8.74 46.33
C ARG A 18 -16.04 -9.19 45.88
N ALA A 19 -15.96 -9.90 44.76
CA ALA A 19 -14.73 -10.40 44.15
C ALA A 19 -13.66 -9.30 43.89
N ALA A 20 -14.02 -8.03 44.01
CA ALA A 20 -13.10 -6.89 43.88
C ALA A 20 -12.04 -6.79 45.00
N GLN A 21 -12.18 -7.51 46.11
CA GLN A 21 -11.28 -7.38 47.27
C GLN A 21 -10.19 -8.46 47.39
N LEU A 22 -10.11 -9.42 46.46
CA LEU A 22 -9.11 -10.51 46.49
C LEU A 22 -7.94 -10.33 45.49
N LEU A 23 -7.67 -9.10 45.03
CA LEU A 23 -6.51 -8.85 44.17
C LEU A 23 -5.27 -8.51 44.99
N HIS A 24 -4.32 -9.45 45.01
CA HIS A 24 -3.00 -9.34 45.62
C HIS A 24 -2.26 -8.09 45.10
N PRO A 25 -1.54 -7.31 45.94
CA PRO A 25 -0.88 -6.07 45.53
C PRO A 25 0.16 -6.24 44.41
N VAL A 26 0.67 -7.45 44.21
CA VAL A 26 1.63 -7.80 43.14
C VAL A 26 0.99 -7.72 41.74
N GLN A 27 -0.31 -8.04 41.59
CA GLN A 27 -1.00 -8.01 40.28
C GLN A 27 -1.31 -6.58 39.79
N ARG A 28 -1.21 -5.56 40.65
CA ARG A 28 -1.41 -4.15 40.26
C ARG A 28 -0.19 -3.53 39.60
N ALA A 29 1.01 -4.03 39.84
CA ALA A 29 2.24 -3.49 39.27
C ALA A 29 2.41 -3.85 37.78
N ASP A 30 1.89 -4.99 37.35
CA ASP A 30 2.14 -5.52 36.00
C ASP A 30 1.28 -4.86 34.90
N ARG A 31 0.14 -4.27 35.28
CA ARG A 31 -0.73 -3.52 34.35
C ARG A 31 -0.16 -2.18 33.87
N ARG A 32 0.93 -1.68 34.48
CA ARG A 32 1.56 -0.41 34.07
C ARG A 32 2.48 -0.54 32.85
N ARG A 33 2.78 -1.76 32.38
CA ARG A 33 3.63 -2.01 31.19
C ARG A 33 2.85 -2.35 29.93
N VAL A 34 1.52 -2.44 29.99
CA VAL A 34 0.69 -2.63 28.80
C VAL A 34 0.35 -1.24 28.25
N PRO A 35 0.90 -0.83 27.09
CA PRO A 35 0.57 0.47 26.52
C PRO A 35 -0.94 0.56 26.30
N ALA A 36 -1.54 1.70 26.65
CA ALA A 36 -2.95 1.93 26.39
C ALA A 36 -3.26 1.62 24.91
N PRO A 37 -4.37 0.91 24.59
CA PRO A 37 -4.71 0.51 23.23
C PRO A 37 -4.73 1.66 22.20
N GLY A 38 -4.87 2.91 22.66
CA GLY A 38 -4.79 4.13 21.85
C GLY A 38 -3.37 4.60 21.51
N ALA A 39 -2.41 4.49 22.43
CA ALA A 39 -1.04 4.98 22.22
C ALA A 39 -0.28 4.13 21.18
N THR A 40 -0.40 2.80 21.27
CA THR A 40 0.12 1.87 20.27
C THR A 40 -0.57 2.02 18.91
N ARG A 41 -1.81 2.52 18.87
CA ARG A 41 -2.54 2.80 17.62
C ARG A 41 -1.99 4.03 16.91
N ILE A 42 -1.75 5.12 17.64
CA ILE A 42 -1.24 6.39 17.10
C ILE A 42 0.19 6.22 16.58
N VAL A 43 1.08 5.61 17.37
CA VAL A 43 2.47 5.38 16.97
C VAL A 43 2.56 4.56 15.69
N ARG A 44 1.71 3.54 15.52
CA ARG A 44 1.71 2.69 14.32
C ARG A 44 1.18 3.39 13.07
N SER A 45 0.12 4.20 13.19
CA SER A 45 -0.34 5.02 12.04
C SER A 45 0.69 6.06 11.63
N VAL A 46 1.43 6.60 12.60
CA VAL A 46 2.54 7.53 12.32
C VAL A 46 3.66 6.83 11.57
N VAL A 47 4.02 5.59 11.95
CA VAL A 47 5.04 4.79 11.25
C VAL A 47 4.62 4.47 9.81
N ALA A 48 3.38 4.00 9.59
CA ALA A 48 2.87 3.72 8.24
C ALA A 48 2.93 4.96 7.35
N ASN A 49 2.35 6.08 7.82
CA ASN A 49 2.37 7.35 7.09
C ASN A 49 3.80 7.87 6.82
N ALA A 50 4.74 7.65 7.75
CA ALA A 50 6.14 8.02 7.56
C ALA A 50 6.81 7.18 6.47
N LEU A 51 6.58 5.86 6.42
CA LEU A 51 7.08 4.99 5.36
C LEU A 51 6.50 5.39 3.99
N THR A 52 5.22 5.73 3.93
CA THR A 52 4.57 6.25 2.71
C THR A 52 5.15 7.60 2.29
N ALA A 53 5.38 8.52 3.23
CA ALA A 53 5.98 9.83 2.96
C ALA A 53 7.44 9.71 2.46
N ILE A 54 8.22 8.80 3.05
CA ILE A 54 9.56 8.46 2.57
C ILE A 54 9.48 7.99 1.11
N ARG A 55 8.57 7.08 0.77
CA ARG A 55 8.41 6.58 -0.60
C ARG A 55 8.09 7.70 -1.60
N LEU A 56 7.19 8.61 -1.25
CA LEU A 56 6.88 9.77 -2.10
C LEU A 56 8.07 10.72 -2.22
N THR A 57 8.82 10.91 -1.14
CA THR A 57 10.05 11.71 -1.16
C THR A 57 11.11 11.08 -2.07
N LEU A 58 11.24 9.75 -2.05
CA LEU A 58 12.15 8.99 -2.90
C LEU A 58 11.70 8.93 -4.37
N ALA A 59 10.41 9.08 -4.65
CA ALA A 59 9.88 9.07 -6.02
C ALA A 59 10.51 10.15 -6.90
N LEU A 60 10.73 11.35 -6.34
CA LEU A 60 11.27 12.49 -7.06
C LEU A 60 12.73 12.29 -7.53
N PRO A 61 13.71 11.99 -6.65
CA PRO A 61 15.08 11.76 -7.09
C PRO A 61 15.20 10.55 -8.01
N ILE A 62 14.38 9.49 -7.79
CA ILE A 62 14.35 8.33 -8.71
C ILE A 62 13.84 8.76 -10.08
N ALA A 63 12.72 9.47 -10.16
CA ALA A 63 12.17 9.94 -11.44
C ALA A 63 13.13 10.88 -12.17
N ALA A 64 13.76 11.82 -11.46
CA ALA A 64 14.74 12.72 -12.03
C ALA A 64 15.95 11.96 -12.58
N ALA A 65 16.52 11.03 -11.81
CA ALA A 65 17.61 10.19 -12.27
C ALA A 65 17.21 9.32 -13.48
N LEU A 66 15.97 8.83 -13.54
CA LEU A 66 15.49 8.07 -14.70
C LEU A 66 15.34 8.94 -15.96
N ALA A 67 15.04 10.24 -15.80
CA ALA A 67 15.00 11.21 -16.88
C ALA A 67 16.39 11.60 -17.40
N ASP A 68 17.33 11.80 -16.48
CA ASP A 68 18.70 12.18 -16.78
C ASP A 68 19.68 11.33 -15.97
N SER A 69 20.46 10.50 -16.68
CA SER A 69 21.41 9.56 -16.09
C SER A 69 22.58 10.22 -15.36
N GLU A 70 22.86 11.49 -15.64
CA GLU A 70 23.95 12.23 -14.99
C GLU A 70 23.62 12.67 -13.56
N LEU A 71 22.33 12.75 -13.20
CA LEU A 71 21.89 13.24 -11.90
C LEU A 71 22.19 12.30 -10.74
N LEU A 72 22.27 10.99 -11.01
CA LEU A 72 22.51 10.01 -9.97
C LEU A 72 23.20 8.77 -10.53
N ALA A 73 24.31 8.39 -9.89
CA ALA A 73 25.04 7.19 -10.26
C ALA A 73 24.16 5.91 -10.14
N PRO A 74 24.46 4.85 -10.91
CA PRO A 74 23.61 3.65 -10.96
C PRO A 74 23.40 2.95 -9.62
N ILE A 75 24.44 2.87 -8.79
CA ILE A 75 24.39 2.18 -7.49
C ILE A 75 23.48 2.92 -6.50
N PRO A 76 23.64 4.24 -6.26
CA PRO A 76 22.68 5.01 -5.47
C PRO A 76 21.24 4.92 -5.99
N LEU A 77 21.02 4.99 -7.31
CA LEU A 77 19.68 4.85 -7.88
C LEU A 77 19.05 3.50 -7.53
N ALA A 78 19.79 2.41 -7.71
CA ALA A 78 19.35 1.07 -7.35
C ALA A 78 19.06 0.95 -5.84
N ALA A 79 19.90 1.58 -4.99
CA ALA A 79 19.70 1.59 -3.55
C ALA A 79 18.44 2.36 -3.12
N LEU A 80 18.18 3.55 -3.69
CA LEU A 80 16.97 4.33 -3.43
C LEU A 80 15.71 3.58 -3.88
N LEU A 81 15.76 2.95 -5.07
CA LEU A 81 14.65 2.14 -5.56
C LEU A 81 14.40 0.92 -4.66
N ALA A 82 15.46 0.21 -4.27
CA ALA A 82 15.34 -0.92 -3.34
C ALA A 82 14.75 -0.48 -1.99
N LEU A 83 15.18 0.66 -1.46
CA LEU A 83 14.63 1.23 -0.22
C LEU A 83 13.15 1.59 -0.37
N ALA A 84 12.74 2.17 -1.51
CA ALA A 84 11.35 2.49 -1.78
C ALA A 84 10.47 1.22 -1.81
N ILE A 85 10.90 0.17 -2.52
CA ILE A 85 10.20 -1.12 -2.61
C ILE A 85 10.16 -1.83 -1.25
N ALA A 86 11.28 -1.83 -0.51
CA ALA A 86 11.35 -2.44 0.81
C ALA A 86 10.43 -1.73 1.81
N SER A 87 10.37 -0.39 1.76
CA SER A 87 9.48 0.40 2.61
C SER A 87 8.01 0.07 2.36
N ASP A 88 7.64 -0.22 1.11
CA ASP A 88 6.30 -0.70 0.75
C ASP A 88 5.95 -2.05 1.33
N TYR A 89 6.84 -3.02 1.12
CA TYR A 89 6.63 -4.36 1.62
C TYR A 89 6.46 -4.39 3.15
N LEU A 90 7.27 -3.59 3.86
CA LEU A 90 7.21 -3.47 5.32
C LEU A 90 5.89 -2.84 5.78
N ASP A 91 5.39 -1.80 5.12
CA ASP A 91 4.10 -1.19 5.47
C ASP A 91 2.94 -2.18 5.29
N GLY A 92 2.92 -2.92 4.17
CA GLY A 92 1.94 -3.98 3.92
C GLY A 92 1.98 -5.12 4.93
N LEU A 93 3.16 -5.49 5.44
CA LEU A 93 3.30 -6.50 6.49
C LEU A 93 2.73 -6.02 7.84
N VAL A 94 2.99 -4.76 8.20
CA VAL A 94 2.45 -4.14 9.43
C VAL A 94 0.92 -4.04 9.35
N ALA A 95 0.37 -3.69 8.19
CA ALA A 95 -1.08 -3.64 7.96
C ALA A 95 -1.74 -5.04 8.08
N ARG A 96 -1.14 -6.08 7.48
CA ARG A 96 -1.66 -7.47 7.53
C ARG A 96 -1.65 -8.06 8.94
N ARG A 97 -0.58 -7.83 9.71
CA ARG A 97 -0.46 -8.32 11.10
C ARG A 97 -1.45 -7.67 12.07
N THR A 98 -2.11 -6.58 11.68
CA THR A 98 -2.99 -5.81 12.56
C THR A 98 -4.48 -5.90 12.21
N GLY A 99 -4.83 -6.61 11.12
CA GLY A 99 -6.22 -6.89 10.74
C GLY A 99 -7.08 -5.65 10.45
N LYS A 100 -6.44 -4.50 10.15
CA LYS A 100 -7.12 -3.19 10.04
C LYS A 100 -6.77 -2.49 8.73
N ALA A 101 -7.18 -3.06 7.61
CA ALA A 101 -7.25 -2.33 6.34
C ALA A 101 -8.51 -1.44 6.35
N SER A 102 -8.33 -0.12 6.50
CA SER A 102 -9.43 0.84 6.35
C SER A 102 -9.59 1.24 4.89
N ALA A 103 -10.82 1.54 4.45
CA ALA A 103 -11.09 1.98 3.08
C ALA A 103 -10.26 3.21 2.66
N ARG A 104 -10.10 4.17 3.58
CA ARG A 104 -9.29 5.37 3.37
C ARG A 104 -7.79 5.05 3.29
N GLY A 105 -7.31 4.15 4.15
CA GLY A 105 -5.92 3.69 4.12
C GLY A 105 -5.56 2.97 2.82
N MET A 106 -6.43 2.08 2.34
CA MET A 106 -6.22 1.40 1.05
C MET A 106 -6.21 2.37 -0.13
N LEU A 107 -7.08 3.40 -0.14
CA LEU A 107 -7.06 4.42 -1.18
C LEU A 107 -5.76 5.23 -1.14
N PHE A 108 -5.32 5.65 0.05
CA PHE A 108 -4.08 6.41 0.22
C PHE A 108 -2.85 5.61 -0.22
N ASP A 109 -2.79 4.33 0.14
CA ASP A 109 -1.73 3.40 -0.26
C ASP A 109 -1.65 3.25 -1.78
N HIS A 110 -2.77 2.91 -2.43
CA HIS A 110 -2.82 2.80 -3.89
C HIS A 110 -2.59 4.13 -4.63
N THR A 111 -2.99 5.26 -4.04
CA THR A 111 -2.69 6.58 -4.61
C THR A 111 -1.19 6.84 -4.59
N THR A 112 -0.52 6.48 -3.50
CA THR A 112 0.92 6.64 -3.35
C THR A 112 1.68 5.75 -4.34
N ASP A 113 1.24 4.49 -4.51
CA ASP A 113 1.77 3.60 -5.54
C ASP A 113 1.59 4.18 -6.93
N CYS A 114 0.37 4.64 -7.24
CA CYS A 114 0.05 5.25 -8.52
C CYS A 114 0.97 6.44 -8.81
N LEU A 115 1.20 7.32 -7.83
CA LEU A 115 2.12 8.46 -7.97
C LEU A 115 3.56 8.01 -8.16
N PHE A 116 4.03 7.03 -7.39
CA PHE A 116 5.39 6.51 -7.51
C PHE A 116 5.65 5.91 -8.89
N VAL A 117 4.79 5.00 -9.35
CA VAL A 117 4.98 4.35 -10.66
C VAL A 117 4.80 5.34 -11.81
N THR A 118 3.84 6.25 -11.70
CA THR A 118 3.61 7.29 -12.72
C THR A 118 4.82 8.22 -12.82
N GLY A 119 5.34 8.70 -11.69
CA GLY A 119 6.53 9.55 -11.65
C GLY A 119 7.77 8.85 -12.20
N GLY A 120 8.06 7.64 -11.72
CA GLY A 120 9.22 6.85 -12.19
C GLY A 120 9.15 6.54 -13.69
N LEU A 121 7.98 6.15 -14.19
CA LEU A 121 7.77 5.88 -15.62
C LEU A 121 7.77 7.16 -16.47
N THR A 122 7.33 8.29 -15.92
CA THR A 122 7.45 9.60 -16.58
C THR A 122 8.91 9.97 -16.74
N GLY A 123 9.71 9.84 -15.69
CA GLY A 123 11.16 10.03 -15.75
C GLY A 123 11.80 9.13 -16.80
N ALA A 124 11.49 7.83 -16.76
CA ALA A 124 11.99 6.89 -17.75
C ALA A 124 11.54 7.20 -19.19
N ALA A 125 10.34 7.74 -19.40
CA ALA A 125 9.85 8.15 -20.71
C ALA A 125 10.58 9.41 -21.22
N ILE A 126 10.84 10.38 -20.35
CA ILE A 126 11.65 11.57 -20.66
C ILE A 126 13.08 11.13 -21.07
N GLY A 127 13.66 10.19 -20.33
CA GLY A 127 14.96 9.58 -20.65
C GLY A 127 14.94 8.61 -21.85
N GLY A 128 13.84 8.54 -22.63
CA GLY A 128 13.73 7.72 -23.84
C GLY A 128 13.77 6.20 -23.61
N SER A 129 13.61 5.75 -22.37
CA SER A 129 13.74 4.34 -21.99
C SER A 129 12.43 3.55 -22.16
N ILE A 130 11.27 4.20 -22.12
CA ILE A 130 9.95 3.57 -22.25
C ILE A 130 8.95 4.48 -23.00
N THR A 131 7.83 3.92 -23.44
CA THR A 131 6.77 4.68 -24.12
C THR A 131 6.10 5.71 -23.19
N PRO A 132 5.86 6.95 -23.63
CA PRO A 132 5.17 7.97 -22.84
C PRO A 132 3.67 7.68 -22.66
N LEU A 133 3.10 6.77 -23.43
CA LEU A 133 1.68 6.39 -23.30
C LEU A 133 1.38 5.74 -21.94
N LEU A 134 2.31 4.95 -21.41
CA LEU A 134 2.11 4.21 -20.16
C LEU A 134 1.92 5.13 -18.94
N PRO A 135 2.81 6.11 -18.65
CA PRO A 135 2.62 7.02 -17.53
C PRO A 135 1.39 7.93 -17.66
N VAL A 136 0.85 8.15 -18.87
CA VAL A 136 -0.46 8.83 -19.05
C VAL A 136 -1.63 7.86 -18.79
N LEU A 137 -1.48 6.62 -19.27
CA LEU A 137 -2.31 5.43 -19.02
C LEU A 137 -2.74 5.27 -17.55
N ILE A 138 -1.73 5.20 -16.70
CA ILE A 138 -1.86 4.79 -15.31
C ILE A 138 -2.79 5.70 -14.50
N PRO A 139 -2.60 7.04 -14.43
CA PRO A 139 -3.47 7.92 -13.66
C PRO A 139 -4.90 7.96 -14.20
N LEU A 140 -5.10 7.82 -15.52
CA LEU A 140 -6.43 7.72 -16.12
C LEU A 140 -7.14 6.44 -15.68
N ALA A 141 -6.45 5.30 -15.79
CA ALA A 141 -6.98 3.99 -15.39
C ALA A 141 -7.21 3.91 -13.88
N PHE A 142 -6.36 4.55 -13.07
CA PHE A 142 -6.52 4.66 -11.62
C PHE A 142 -7.68 5.57 -11.25
N GLY A 143 -7.81 6.73 -11.89
CA GLY A 143 -8.91 7.67 -11.69
C GLY A 143 -10.26 7.02 -11.96
N GLN A 144 -10.41 6.31 -13.09
CA GLN A 144 -11.60 5.53 -13.39
C GLN A 144 -11.87 4.48 -12.29
N TYR A 145 -10.84 3.73 -11.88
CA TYR A 145 -10.97 2.74 -10.80
C TYR A 145 -11.50 3.34 -9.49
N VAL A 146 -11.04 4.53 -9.10
CA VAL A 146 -11.50 5.25 -7.91
C VAL A 146 -12.95 5.71 -8.09
N VAL A 147 -13.29 6.32 -9.24
CA VAL A 147 -14.64 6.80 -9.54
C VAL A 147 -15.63 5.63 -9.56
N ASP A 148 -15.32 4.55 -10.26
CA ASP A 148 -16.17 3.36 -10.35
C ASP A 148 -16.44 2.80 -8.95
N SER A 149 -15.40 2.66 -8.12
CA SER A 149 -15.50 2.07 -6.78
C SER A 149 -16.38 2.90 -5.83
N TYR A 150 -16.18 4.22 -5.77
CA TYR A 150 -16.84 5.08 -4.77
C TYR A 150 -18.13 5.74 -5.26
N VAL A 151 -18.18 6.18 -6.51
CA VAL A 151 -19.31 6.94 -7.07
C VAL A 151 -20.36 5.98 -7.60
N TRP A 152 -19.96 5.01 -8.41
CA TRP A 152 -20.90 4.18 -9.16
C TRP A 152 -21.43 3.01 -8.33
N PHE A 153 -20.53 2.27 -7.68
CA PHE A 153 -20.93 1.09 -6.92
C PHE A 153 -21.25 1.41 -5.44
N ARG A 154 -20.95 2.63 -4.96
CA ARG A 154 -21.07 3.07 -3.55
C ARG A 154 -20.53 2.04 -2.56
N GLN A 155 -19.49 1.30 -2.95
CA GLN A 155 -18.92 0.25 -2.11
C GLN A 155 -17.88 0.85 -1.17
N LYS A 156 -17.87 0.36 0.07
CA LYS A 156 -16.88 0.77 1.07
C LYS A 156 -15.48 0.17 0.80
N GLN A 157 -15.31 -0.60 -0.27
CA GLN A 157 -14.06 -1.26 -0.63
C GLN A 157 -13.81 -1.11 -2.14
N LEU A 158 -12.54 -0.94 -2.50
CA LEU A 158 -12.12 -0.79 -3.89
C LEU A 158 -12.18 -2.14 -4.62
N ARG A 159 -12.76 -2.18 -5.81
CA ARG A 159 -12.90 -3.42 -6.60
C ARG A 159 -12.18 -3.28 -7.93
N ALA A 160 -10.92 -3.72 -7.97
CA ALA A 160 -10.17 -3.78 -9.22
C ALA A 160 -10.63 -4.98 -10.07
N SER A 161 -10.65 -4.83 -11.41
CA SER A 161 -10.71 -6.00 -12.28
C SER A 161 -9.46 -6.86 -12.09
N VAL A 162 -9.53 -8.15 -12.41
CA VAL A 162 -8.37 -9.06 -12.27
C VAL A 162 -7.16 -8.51 -13.02
N LEU A 163 -7.41 -8.00 -14.23
CA LEU A 163 -6.40 -7.36 -15.07
C LEU A 163 -5.86 -6.07 -14.43
N GLY A 164 -6.74 -5.22 -13.90
CA GLY A 164 -6.34 -3.97 -13.24
C GLY A 164 -5.48 -4.19 -11.99
N ARG A 165 -5.78 -5.24 -11.22
CA ARG A 165 -4.98 -5.63 -10.04
C ARG A 165 -3.58 -6.06 -10.43
N TRP A 166 -3.44 -6.88 -11.46
CA TRP A 166 -2.13 -7.33 -11.95
C TRP A 166 -1.34 -6.20 -12.60
N ASN A 167 -1.99 -5.35 -13.41
CA ASN A 167 -1.34 -4.20 -14.00
C ASN A 167 -0.74 -3.28 -12.93
N GLY A 168 -1.48 -3.01 -11.84
CA GLY A 168 -1.00 -2.22 -10.72
C GLY A 168 0.35 -2.71 -10.15
N VAL A 169 0.52 -4.03 -10.01
CA VAL A 169 1.78 -4.63 -9.55
C VAL A 169 2.84 -4.60 -10.65
N LEU A 170 2.47 -4.90 -11.89
CA LEU A 170 3.41 -5.01 -13.01
C LEU A 170 4.00 -3.66 -13.45
N TYR A 171 3.36 -2.53 -13.14
CA TYR A 171 3.91 -1.19 -13.45
C TYR A 171 5.28 -0.91 -12.81
N PHE A 172 5.63 -1.59 -11.70
CA PHE A 172 6.95 -1.46 -11.08
C PHE A 172 8.06 -2.17 -11.88
N VAL A 173 7.71 -3.21 -12.65
CA VAL A 173 8.70 -4.08 -13.31
C VAL A 173 9.56 -3.31 -14.31
N PRO A 174 9.00 -2.46 -15.21
CA PRO A 174 9.84 -1.67 -16.10
C PRO A 174 10.79 -0.72 -15.38
N ILE A 175 10.38 -0.12 -14.25
CA ILE A 175 11.24 0.77 -13.45
C ILE A 175 12.47 0.00 -12.93
N VAL A 176 12.24 -1.21 -12.41
CA VAL A 176 13.30 -2.10 -11.91
C VAL A 176 14.23 -2.51 -13.05
N LEU A 177 13.70 -2.93 -14.20
CA LEU A 177 14.51 -3.33 -15.36
C LEU A 177 15.36 -2.19 -15.91
N ILE A 178 14.80 -0.99 -16.04
CA ILE A 178 15.51 0.20 -16.54
C ILE A 178 16.62 0.60 -15.56
N THR A 179 16.34 0.55 -14.25
CA THR A 179 17.34 0.81 -13.22
C THR A 179 18.45 -0.23 -13.23
N ALA A 180 18.10 -1.52 -13.32
CA ALA A 180 19.05 -2.62 -13.38
C ALA A 180 19.92 -2.57 -14.64
N ALA A 181 19.39 -2.11 -15.77
CA ALA A 181 20.15 -1.95 -17.00
C ALA A 181 21.28 -0.90 -16.91
N ARG A 182 21.28 -0.03 -15.89
CA ARG A 182 22.34 0.95 -15.65
C ARG A 182 23.48 0.41 -14.77
N LEU A 183 23.29 -0.74 -14.14
CA LEU A 183 24.34 -1.39 -13.33
C LEU A 183 25.49 -1.87 -14.24
N PRO A 184 26.69 -2.14 -13.68
CA PRO A 184 27.89 -2.51 -14.46
C PRO A 184 27.83 -3.95 -14.98
N PHE A 185 26.79 -4.28 -15.76
CA PHE A 185 26.62 -5.52 -16.47
C PHE A 185 27.23 -5.44 -17.88
N PRO A 186 27.49 -6.59 -18.54
CA PRO A 186 27.83 -6.61 -19.96
C PRO A 186 26.80 -5.85 -20.81
N ALA A 187 27.27 -5.11 -21.81
CA ALA A 187 26.42 -4.23 -22.64
C ALA A 187 25.26 -4.98 -23.33
N SER A 188 25.48 -6.23 -23.75
CA SER A 188 24.43 -7.08 -24.33
C SER A 188 23.31 -7.38 -23.34
N PHE A 189 23.63 -7.63 -22.08
CA PHE A 189 22.66 -7.89 -21.03
C PHE A 189 21.89 -6.63 -20.65
N ALA A 190 22.57 -5.49 -20.51
CA ALA A 190 21.93 -4.19 -20.28
C ALA A 190 20.94 -3.84 -21.42
N SER A 191 21.35 -4.06 -22.67
CA SER A 191 20.50 -3.85 -23.85
C SER A 191 19.28 -4.76 -23.86
N LEU A 192 19.45 -6.03 -23.47
CA LEU A 192 18.33 -6.97 -23.31
C LEU A 192 17.34 -6.47 -22.24
N LEU A 193 17.81 -6.04 -21.07
CA LEU A 193 16.94 -5.51 -20.02
C LEU A 193 16.14 -4.28 -20.49
N GLN A 194 16.77 -3.36 -21.23
CA GLN A 194 16.07 -2.22 -21.82
C GLN A 194 15.02 -2.65 -22.86
N LEU A 195 15.36 -3.63 -23.71
CA LEU A 195 14.42 -4.18 -24.68
C LEU A 195 13.20 -4.80 -23.98
N VAL A 196 13.43 -5.64 -22.96
CA VAL A 196 12.36 -6.24 -22.17
C VAL A 196 11.50 -5.17 -21.51
N ALA A 197 12.10 -4.13 -20.92
CA ALA A 197 11.36 -3.02 -20.32
C ALA A 197 10.46 -2.29 -21.34
N ARG A 198 10.96 -2.03 -22.55
CA ARG A 198 10.20 -1.38 -23.62
C ARG A 198 9.04 -2.23 -24.11
N VAL A 199 9.28 -3.53 -24.36
CA VAL A 199 8.25 -4.48 -24.79
C VAL A 199 7.17 -4.60 -23.71
N LEU A 200 7.57 -4.77 -22.46
CA LEU A 200 6.64 -4.78 -21.32
C LEU A 200 5.86 -3.47 -21.24
N GLY A 201 6.47 -2.32 -21.51
CA GLY A 201 5.80 -1.04 -21.55
C GLY A 201 4.59 -1.02 -22.50
N TYR A 202 4.76 -1.52 -23.73
CA TYR A 202 3.67 -1.62 -24.70
C TYR A 202 2.63 -2.68 -24.33
N LEU A 203 3.04 -3.83 -23.80
CA LEU A 203 2.12 -4.85 -23.32
C LEU A 203 1.26 -4.32 -22.17
N LEU A 204 1.85 -3.55 -21.25
CA LEU A 204 1.15 -2.90 -20.15
C LEU A 204 0.21 -1.80 -20.65
N VAL A 205 0.55 -1.05 -21.69
CA VAL A 205 -0.38 -0.12 -22.33
C VAL A 205 -1.61 -0.88 -22.83
N ALA A 206 -1.43 -1.95 -23.60
CA ALA A 206 -2.53 -2.75 -24.13
C ALA A 206 -3.40 -3.36 -23.01
N SER A 207 -2.79 -3.95 -21.99
CA SER A 207 -3.52 -4.51 -20.86
C SER A 207 -4.21 -3.44 -20.01
N THR A 208 -3.66 -2.23 -19.93
CA THR A 208 -4.28 -1.11 -19.19
C THR A 208 -5.54 -0.64 -19.90
N VAL A 209 -5.48 -0.47 -21.21
CA VAL A 209 -6.65 -0.15 -22.04
C VAL A 209 -7.71 -1.23 -21.92
N ALA A 210 -7.32 -2.51 -22.03
CA ALA A 210 -8.25 -3.62 -21.85
C ALA A 210 -8.91 -3.62 -20.45
N SER A 211 -8.15 -3.32 -19.39
CA SER A 211 -8.67 -3.22 -18.01
C SER A 211 -9.67 -2.06 -17.86
N VAL A 212 -9.42 -0.93 -18.50
CA VAL A 212 -10.30 0.24 -18.55
C VAL A 212 -11.63 -0.10 -19.24
N ILE A 213 -11.57 -0.73 -20.41
CA ILE A 213 -12.75 -1.14 -21.19
C ILE A 213 -13.58 -2.19 -20.44
N ASP A 214 -12.93 -3.20 -19.85
CA ASP A 214 -13.59 -4.24 -19.05
C ASP A 214 -14.42 -3.63 -17.90
N ARG A 215 -13.84 -2.66 -17.18
CA ARG A 215 -14.56 -1.93 -16.12
C ARG A 215 -15.69 -1.06 -16.66
N ALA A 216 -15.48 -0.36 -17.78
CA ALA A 216 -16.48 0.51 -18.39
C ALA A 216 -17.68 -0.26 -18.95
N THR A 217 -17.50 -1.52 -19.36
CA THR A 217 -18.56 -2.39 -19.92
C THR A 217 -19.29 -3.22 -18.86
N THR A 218 -18.70 -3.39 -17.67
CA THR A 218 -19.30 -4.14 -16.55
C THR A 218 -20.71 -3.64 -16.15
N PRO A 219 -21.03 -2.32 -16.12
CA PRO A 219 -22.38 -1.82 -15.83
C PRO A 219 -23.44 -2.24 -16.85
N PHE A 220 -23.03 -2.56 -18.09
CA PHE A 220 -23.92 -2.85 -19.21
C PHE A 220 -24.10 -4.35 -19.47
N LYS A 221 -23.42 -5.21 -18.71
CA LYS A 221 -23.60 -6.65 -18.84
C LYS A 221 -24.93 -7.05 -18.19
N PRO A 222 -25.90 -7.64 -18.91
CA PRO A 222 -27.18 -8.03 -18.35
C PRO A 222 -26.96 -8.94 -17.14
N ARG A 223 -27.62 -8.64 -16.01
CA ARG A 223 -27.69 -9.54 -14.86
C ARG A 223 -28.49 -10.77 -15.27
N GLY A 224 -27.83 -11.75 -15.87
CA GLY A 224 -28.50 -12.96 -16.34
C GLY A 224 -27.58 -13.81 -17.21
N GLN A 225 -26.56 -14.41 -16.60
CA GLN A 225 -25.92 -15.66 -17.04
C GLN A 225 -24.78 -15.99 -16.05
N ASN A 226 -25.16 -16.63 -14.95
CA ASN A 226 -24.33 -17.62 -14.28
C ASN A 226 -25.31 -18.76 -13.97
N SER A 227 -25.36 -19.74 -14.87
CA SER A 227 -25.91 -21.08 -14.62
C SER A 227 -24.84 -21.92 -13.95
#